data_AF-A0A662V5W9-F1
#
_entry.id   AF-A0A662V5W9-F1
#
_cell.length_a   1.000
_cell.length_b   1.000
_cell.length_c   1.000
_cell.angle_alpha   90.00
_cell.angle_beta   90.00
_cell.angle_gamma   90.00
#
_symmetry.space_group_name_H-M   'P 1'
#
loop_
_entity.id
_entity.type
_entity.pdbx_description
1 polymer ?
#
loop_
_entity_poly.entity_id
_entity_poly.type
_entity_poly.pdbx_seq_one_letter_code
_entity_poly.pdbx_strand_id
1 'polypeptide(L)'
;TLQKQYEKYLNETKDEKKALRQLKLELEQNSSLLVRGDTYYGFIIGTEGIVDIVQQMRESILRQAENPERREELIAQGKLSPDGEVLDYRRKTGEPLRGEEPFCRMLAIVSSVPEFTEAKLVYLEARDGGVQSIKDLKLWQFYKFKANKGKKQRDGLDKLVVSKPAYRFQPIQVEYKPIEIVNYHLTVYGVSESIDLYFQAIEGSKERPILGVKGVVSEIDLDVRYNKRRFALTEEEEIAVEDDLDSYLICRIRECMPITFSRGDDLVVFGRFRTDRKQNFFLDVEGYVVVE
;
A
#
# COMPACT_ATOMS: atom_id res chain seq x y z
N THR A 1 -36.07 50.34 5.04
CA THR A 1 -34.80 50.81 5.63
C THR A 1 -33.65 50.12 4.93
N LEU A 2 -32.56 50.85 4.66
CA LEU A 2 -31.31 50.33 4.08
C LEU A 2 -30.81 49.05 4.76
N GLN A 3 -31.05 48.92 6.06
CA GLN A 3 -30.71 47.74 6.86
C GLN A 3 -31.39 46.45 6.36
N LYS A 4 -32.69 46.51 6.00
CA LYS A 4 -33.41 45.35 5.42
C LYS A 4 -32.90 45.00 4.02
N GLN A 5 -32.46 45.99 3.23
CA GLN A 5 -31.87 45.75 1.91
C GLN A 5 -30.47 45.14 2.03
N TYR A 6 -29.68 45.58 3.02
CA TYR A 6 -28.36 45.02 3.30
C TYR A 6 -28.43 43.58 3.82
N GLU A 7 -29.36 43.27 4.72
CA GLU A 7 -29.61 41.90 5.20
C GLU A 7 -30.07 40.97 4.08
N LYS A 8 -30.96 41.47 3.19
CA LYS A 8 -31.40 40.73 2.01
C LYS A 8 -30.22 40.43 1.08
N TYR A 9 -29.40 41.44 0.78
CA TYR A 9 -28.20 41.28 -0.04
C TYR A 9 -27.19 40.30 0.59
N LEU A 10 -26.96 40.37 1.90
CA LEU A 10 -26.09 39.44 2.63
C LEU A 10 -26.60 38.00 2.57
N ASN A 11 -27.92 37.80 2.67
CA ASN A 11 -28.53 36.48 2.55
C ASN A 11 -28.49 35.95 1.11
N GLU A 12 -28.80 36.78 0.12
CA GLU A 12 -28.67 36.44 -1.32
C GLU A 12 -27.22 36.06 -1.65
N THR A 13 -26.23 36.81 -1.17
CA THR A 13 -24.79 36.49 -1.37
C THR A 13 -24.38 35.21 -0.63
N LYS A 14 -24.96 34.91 0.54
CA LYS A 14 -24.71 33.65 1.28
C LYS A 14 -25.32 32.46 0.54
N ASP A 15 -26.50 32.62 -0.02
CA ASP A 15 -27.19 31.57 -0.76
C ASP A 15 -26.51 31.32 -2.12
N GLU A 16 -26.03 32.36 -2.80
CA GLU A 16 -25.16 32.23 -3.97
C GLU A 16 -23.85 31.48 -3.64
N LYS A 17 -23.18 31.81 -2.52
CA LYS A 17 -21.98 31.08 -2.09
C LYS A 17 -22.27 29.62 -1.75
N LYS A 18 -23.44 29.31 -1.18
CA LYS A 18 -23.88 27.93 -0.92
C LYS A 18 -24.17 27.20 -2.22
N ALA A 19 -24.93 27.81 -3.14
CA ALA A 19 -25.26 27.23 -4.44
C ALA A 19 -23.99 26.98 -5.27
N LEU A 20 -23.03 27.91 -5.28
CA LEU A 20 -21.76 27.75 -5.98
C LEU A 20 -20.89 26.67 -5.33
N ARG A 21 -20.92 26.54 -3.99
CA ARG A 21 -20.28 25.41 -3.28
C ARG A 21 -20.93 24.08 -3.63
N GLN A 22 -22.25 24.03 -3.74
CA GLN A 22 -23.01 22.82 -4.05
C GLN A 22 -22.80 22.39 -5.51
N LEU A 23 -22.89 23.34 -6.46
CA LEU A 23 -22.53 23.13 -7.86
C LEU A 23 -21.08 22.66 -8.00
N LYS A 24 -20.14 23.23 -7.24
CA LYS A 24 -18.75 22.77 -7.23
C LYS A 24 -18.62 21.33 -6.70
N LEU A 25 -19.35 20.97 -5.65
CA LEU A 25 -19.35 19.59 -5.13
C LEU A 25 -19.95 18.61 -6.13
N GLU A 26 -21.05 18.99 -6.80
CA GLU A 26 -21.67 18.19 -7.85
C GLU A 26 -20.76 18.05 -9.07
N LEU A 27 -20.07 19.12 -9.48
CA LEU A 27 -19.08 19.08 -10.55
C LEU A 27 -17.83 18.28 -10.16
N GLU A 28 -17.35 18.36 -8.92
CA GLU A 28 -16.28 17.50 -8.40
C GLU A 28 -16.70 16.03 -8.37
N GLN A 29 -17.97 15.72 -8.05
CA GLN A 29 -18.50 14.36 -8.11
C GLN A 29 -18.63 13.83 -9.54
N ASN A 30 -18.98 14.70 -10.51
CA ASN A 30 -19.33 14.31 -11.87
C ASN A 30 -18.21 14.53 -12.92
N SER A 31 -17.12 15.24 -12.58
CA SER A 31 -16.03 15.55 -13.52
C SER A 31 -14.65 15.55 -12.84
N SER A 32 -13.77 14.65 -13.29
CA SER A 32 -12.39 14.47 -12.80
C SER A 32 -11.49 15.72 -12.91
N LEU A 33 -11.84 16.66 -13.78
CA LEU A 33 -11.05 17.87 -14.06
C LEU A 33 -11.01 18.85 -12.87
N LEU A 34 -12.05 18.91 -12.04
CA LEU A 34 -12.17 19.89 -10.94
C LEU A 34 -11.72 19.37 -9.57
N VAL A 35 -11.34 18.10 -9.51
CA VAL A 35 -10.85 17.46 -8.29
C VAL A 35 -9.49 18.08 -7.90
N ARG A 36 -9.38 18.55 -6.65
CA ARG A 36 -8.12 19.10 -6.08
C ARG A 36 -7.00 18.05 -6.08
N GLY A 37 -5.74 18.47 -6.05
CA GLY A 37 -4.59 17.57 -5.99
C GLY A 37 -3.74 17.59 -7.26
N ASP A 38 -2.51 17.16 -7.11
CA ASP A 38 -1.53 17.17 -8.20
C ASP A 38 -1.77 15.98 -9.13
N THR A 39 -1.40 16.15 -10.40
CA THR A 39 -1.47 15.06 -11.39
C THR A 39 -0.20 14.22 -11.28
N TYR A 40 -0.39 12.90 -11.28
CA TYR A 40 0.68 11.92 -11.29
C TYR A 40 0.44 10.91 -12.41
N TYR A 41 1.55 10.34 -12.86
CA TYR A 41 1.62 9.28 -13.85
C TYR A 41 2.39 8.13 -13.21
N GLY A 42 1.90 6.89 -13.33
CA GLY A 42 2.51 5.80 -12.56
C GLY A 42 2.02 4.41 -12.87
N PHE A 43 2.87 3.45 -12.53
CA PHE A 43 2.52 2.03 -12.49
C PHE A 43 2.20 1.62 -11.06
N ILE A 44 1.10 0.89 -10.89
CA ILE A 44 0.80 0.24 -9.61
C ILE A 44 1.55 -1.10 -9.60
N ILE A 45 2.47 -1.31 -8.68
CA ILE A 45 3.34 -2.50 -8.67
C ILE A 45 3.07 -3.43 -7.48
N GLY A 46 2.18 -3.03 -6.56
CA GLY A 46 1.74 -3.90 -5.49
C GLY A 46 0.57 -3.36 -4.70
N THR A 47 -0.04 -4.22 -3.90
CA THR A 47 -1.26 -3.94 -3.15
C THR A 47 -1.28 -4.73 -1.85
N GLU A 48 -1.81 -4.14 -0.78
CA GLU A 48 -2.16 -4.89 0.43
C GLU A 48 -3.57 -5.47 0.39
N GLY A 49 -4.31 -5.23 -0.70
CA GLY A 49 -5.75 -5.48 -0.79
C GLY A 49 -6.56 -4.42 -0.05
N ILE A 50 -7.88 -4.60 -0.01
CA ILE A 50 -8.72 -3.81 0.89
C ILE A 50 -8.55 -4.42 2.27
N VAL A 51 -7.91 -3.66 3.15
CA VAL A 51 -7.78 -4.01 4.55
C VAL A 51 -9.06 -3.58 5.24
N ASP A 52 -9.85 -4.58 5.66
CA ASP A 52 -10.79 -4.37 6.75
C ASP A 52 -9.97 -4.32 8.05
N ILE A 53 -9.76 -3.11 8.57
CA ILE A 53 -9.02 -2.88 9.81
C ILE A 53 -9.63 -3.68 10.95
N VAL A 54 -10.93 -3.97 10.92
CA VAL A 54 -11.59 -4.82 11.92
C VAL A 54 -11.13 -6.26 11.81
N GLN A 55 -10.98 -6.78 10.59
CA GLN A 55 -10.46 -8.13 10.39
C GLN A 55 -9.00 -8.23 10.85
N GLN A 56 -8.16 -7.22 10.57
CA GLN A 56 -6.79 -7.17 11.09
C GLN A 56 -6.73 -7.08 12.62
N MET A 57 -7.62 -6.29 13.24
CA MET A 57 -7.72 -6.22 14.70
C MET A 57 -8.15 -7.56 15.28
N ARG A 58 -9.13 -8.24 14.68
CA ARG A 58 -9.56 -9.58 15.08
C ARG A 58 -8.41 -10.58 15.00
N GLU A 59 -7.70 -10.64 13.88
CA GLU A 59 -6.54 -11.51 13.70
C GLU A 59 -5.42 -11.22 14.71
N SER A 60 -5.17 -9.93 14.99
CA SER A 60 -4.19 -9.52 15.99
C SER A 60 -4.58 -9.93 17.42
N ILE A 61 -5.86 -9.76 17.79
CA ILE A 61 -6.39 -10.17 19.09
C ILE A 61 -6.31 -11.68 19.23
N LEU A 62 -6.71 -12.43 18.21
CA LEU A 62 -6.64 -13.90 18.21
C LEU A 62 -5.19 -14.40 18.35
N ARG A 63 -4.26 -13.81 17.59
CA ARG A 63 -2.83 -14.15 17.68
C ARG A 63 -2.25 -13.87 19.06
N GLN A 64 -2.65 -12.77 19.69
CA GLN A 64 -2.23 -12.46 21.06
C GLN A 64 -2.84 -13.41 22.08
N ALA A 65 -4.09 -13.85 21.85
CA ALA A 65 -4.80 -14.79 22.71
C ALA A 65 -4.23 -16.23 22.66
N GLU A 66 -3.33 -16.55 21.72
CA GLU A 66 -2.55 -17.79 21.74
C GLU A 66 -1.64 -17.89 22.98
N ASN A 67 -1.26 -16.77 23.57
CA ASN A 67 -0.57 -16.73 24.86
C ASN A 67 -1.61 -16.64 26.01
N PRO A 68 -1.61 -17.58 26.99
CA PRO A 68 -2.55 -17.60 28.10
C PRO A 68 -2.61 -16.30 28.93
N GLU A 69 -1.48 -15.68 29.23
CA GLU A 69 -1.43 -14.44 30.03
C GLU A 69 -2.07 -13.27 29.28
N ARG A 70 -1.75 -13.14 27.99
CA ARG A 70 -2.35 -12.14 27.09
C ARG A 70 -3.85 -12.37 26.92
N ARG A 71 -4.30 -13.63 26.92
CA ARG A 71 -5.72 -13.98 26.80
C ARG A 71 -6.53 -13.43 27.97
N GLU A 72 -6.05 -13.61 29.20
CA GLU A 72 -6.72 -13.07 30.40
C GLU A 72 -6.78 -11.54 30.38
N GLU A 73 -5.71 -10.87 29.96
CA GLU A 73 -5.69 -9.42 29.78
C GLU A 73 -6.70 -8.94 28.73
N LEU A 74 -6.81 -9.64 27.60
CA LEU A 74 -7.75 -9.29 26.52
C LEU A 74 -9.20 -9.49 26.94
N ILE A 75 -9.48 -10.51 27.77
CA ILE A 75 -10.80 -10.75 28.37
C ILE A 75 -11.12 -9.62 29.37
N ALA A 76 -10.18 -9.26 30.24
CA ALA A 76 -10.36 -8.18 31.22
C ALA A 76 -10.55 -6.80 30.55
N GLN A 77 -9.90 -6.57 29.40
CA GLN A 77 -10.09 -5.38 28.57
C GLN A 77 -11.38 -5.40 27.74
N GLY A 78 -12.16 -6.48 27.79
CA GLY A 78 -13.42 -6.64 27.07
C GLY A 78 -13.27 -6.79 25.55
N LYS A 79 -12.08 -7.18 25.06
CA LYS A 79 -11.77 -7.38 23.63
C LYS A 79 -12.03 -8.81 23.15
N LEU A 80 -12.05 -9.75 24.07
CA LEU A 80 -12.27 -11.18 23.84
C LEU A 80 -13.31 -11.68 24.86
N SER A 81 -14.24 -12.53 24.44
CA SER A 81 -15.12 -13.23 25.38
C SER A 81 -14.34 -14.30 26.14
N PRO A 82 -14.80 -14.73 27.33
CA PRO A 82 -14.24 -15.90 28.02
C PRO A 82 -14.17 -17.14 27.11
N ASP A 83 -15.15 -17.27 26.22
CA ASP A 83 -15.32 -18.36 25.27
C ASP A 83 -14.34 -18.27 24.07
N GLY A 84 -13.55 -17.20 23.97
CA GLY A 84 -12.52 -17.02 22.95
C GLY A 84 -13.00 -16.33 21.67
N GLU A 85 -14.21 -15.76 21.66
CA GLU A 85 -14.70 -14.97 20.53
C GLU A 85 -14.23 -13.51 20.64
N VAL A 86 -13.71 -12.97 19.54
CA VAL A 86 -13.38 -11.53 19.49
C VAL A 86 -14.67 -10.75 19.55
N LEU A 87 -14.81 -9.91 20.58
CA LEU A 87 -16.01 -9.13 20.77
C LEU A 87 -16.07 -8.02 19.73
N ASP A 88 -17.03 -8.13 18.81
CA ASP A 88 -17.32 -7.10 17.83
C ASP A 88 -18.18 -6.01 18.46
N TYR A 89 -17.55 -4.90 18.83
CA TYR A 89 -18.23 -3.75 19.43
C TYR A 89 -19.37 -3.18 18.54
N ARG A 90 -19.39 -3.46 17.22
CA ARG A 90 -20.46 -3.07 16.29
C ARG A 90 -21.84 -3.58 16.71
N ARG A 91 -21.92 -4.79 17.28
CA ARG A 91 -23.20 -5.40 17.71
C ARG A 91 -23.82 -4.72 18.94
N LYS A 92 -23.04 -3.95 19.70
CA LYS A 92 -23.52 -3.30 20.93
C LYS A 92 -23.90 -1.83 20.76
N THR A 93 -23.32 -1.08 19.80
CA THR A 93 -23.50 0.38 19.75
C THR A 93 -23.96 0.95 18.40
N GLY A 94 -23.94 0.19 17.30
CA GLY A 94 -24.49 0.64 16.01
C GLY A 94 -23.78 1.81 15.30
N GLU A 95 -22.78 2.45 15.93
CA GLU A 95 -21.96 3.49 15.32
C GLU A 95 -20.53 3.00 15.03
N PRO A 96 -19.95 3.33 13.86
CA PRO A 96 -18.58 2.96 13.56
C PRO A 96 -17.58 3.81 14.36
N LEU A 97 -16.60 3.18 15.01
CA LEU A 97 -15.45 3.87 15.60
C LEU A 97 -14.67 4.62 14.51
N ARG A 98 -14.12 5.79 14.86
CA ARG A 98 -13.18 6.52 13.99
C ARG A 98 -12.01 5.61 13.64
N GLY A 99 -11.79 5.34 12.34
CA GLY A 99 -10.77 4.43 11.84
C GLY A 99 -11.28 3.07 11.32
N GLU A 100 -12.60 2.87 11.26
CA GLU A 100 -13.26 1.71 10.64
C GLU A 100 -13.50 1.86 9.12
N GLU A 101 -12.98 2.94 8.56
CA GLU A 101 -13.06 3.28 7.16
C GLU A 101 -12.30 2.22 6.35
N PRO A 102 -12.86 1.68 5.25
CA PRO A 102 -12.12 0.78 4.38
C PRO A 102 -10.80 1.47 4.02
N PHE A 103 -9.71 0.73 4.13
CA PHE A 103 -8.38 1.22 3.86
C PHE A 103 -7.75 0.35 2.79
N CYS A 104 -7.05 0.98 1.86
CA CYS A 104 -6.25 0.26 0.89
C CYS A 104 -4.99 1.06 0.61
N ARG A 105 -3.85 0.37 0.69
CA ARG A 105 -2.54 0.88 0.32
C ARG A 105 -2.00 0.11 -0.86
N MET A 106 -1.53 0.85 -1.85
CA MET A 106 -0.85 0.30 -3.02
C MET A 106 0.54 0.89 -3.12
N LEU A 107 1.49 0.09 -3.59
CA LEU A 107 2.83 0.54 -3.93
C LEU A 107 2.85 0.94 -5.41
N ALA A 108 3.38 2.12 -5.70
CA ALA A 108 3.43 2.64 -7.07
C ALA A 108 4.76 3.32 -7.38
N ILE A 109 5.17 3.21 -8.64
CA ILE A 109 6.25 3.99 -9.22
C ILE A 109 5.59 5.17 -9.92
N VAL A 110 5.90 6.39 -9.50
CA VAL A 110 5.19 7.58 -9.97
C VAL A 110 6.13 8.69 -10.38
N SER A 111 5.65 9.54 -11.29
CA SER A 111 6.22 10.82 -11.63
C SER A 111 5.13 11.89 -11.73
N SER A 112 5.50 13.16 -11.59
CA SER A 112 4.60 14.29 -11.87
C SER A 112 4.48 14.59 -13.37
N VAL A 113 5.36 14.02 -14.20
CA VAL A 113 5.36 14.17 -15.66
C VAL A 113 5.31 12.80 -16.35
N PRO A 114 4.66 12.67 -17.51
CA PRO A 114 4.47 11.38 -18.18
C PRO A 114 5.76 10.78 -18.75
N GLU A 115 6.82 11.56 -18.92
CA GLU A 115 8.13 11.13 -19.43
C GLU A 115 9.03 10.54 -18.33
N PHE A 116 8.60 10.54 -17.06
CA PHE A 116 9.37 9.99 -15.94
C PHE A 116 10.76 10.59 -15.72
N THR A 117 10.99 11.86 -16.07
CA THR A 117 12.28 12.54 -15.82
C THR A 117 12.77 12.38 -14.37
N GLU A 118 11.83 12.37 -13.42
CA GLU A 118 12.05 11.96 -12.04
C GLU A 118 10.97 10.94 -11.64
N ALA A 119 11.38 9.68 -11.44
CA ALA A 119 10.51 8.66 -10.89
C ALA A 119 10.81 8.43 -9.41
N LYS A 120 9.79 8.07 -8.65
CA LYS A 120 9.96 7.66 -7.26
C LYS A 120 8.96 6.60 -6.87
N LEU A 121 9.36 5.80 -5.89
CA LEU A 121 8.49 4.86 -5.22
C LEU A 121 7.61 5.61 -4.20
N VAL A 122 6.31 5.36 -4.21
CA VAL A 122 5.36 5.97 -3.27
C VAL A 122 4.32 4.98 -2.80
N TYR A 123 3.70 5.30 -1.67
CA TYR A 123 2.43 4.70 -1.31
C TYR A 123 1.26 5.53 -1.81
N LEU A 124 0.36 4.87 -2.53
CA LEU A 124 -0.99 5.36 -2.74
C LEU A 124 -1.88 4.85 -1.60
N GLU A 125 -2.37 5.75 -0.77
CA GLU A 125 -3.32 5.42 0.29
C GLU A 125 -4.70 5.96 -0.06
N ALA A 126 -5.71 5.11 0.06
CA ALA A 126 -7.10 5.53 0.04
C ALA A 126 -7.83 5.10 1.31
N ARG A 127 -8.78 5.94 1.73
CA ARG A 127 -9.70 5.71 2.86
C ARG A 127 -11.12 6.00 2.41
N ASP A 128 -12.11 5.39 3.05
CA ASP A 128 -13.54 5.63 2.80
C ASP A 128 -13.92 5.48 1.31
N GLY A 129 -14.64 6.46 0.76
CA GLY A 129 -15.00 6.52 -0.64
C GLY A 129 -13.80 6.55 -1.58
N GLY A 130 -12.62 6.96 -1.12
CA GLY A 130 -11.38 6.85 -1.91
C GLY A 130 -11.03 5.40 -2.25
N VAL A 131 -11.38 4.43 -1.40
CA VAL A 131 -11.11 2.99 -1.69
C VAL A 131 -11.82 2.55 -2.96
N GLN A 132 -13.01 3.08 -3.25
CA GLN A 132 -13.72 2.76 -4.49
C GLN A 132 -12.93 3.19 -5.74
N SER A 133 -12.05 4.19 -5.65
CA SER A 133 -11.19 4.62 -6.76
C SER A 133 -10.01 3.68 -7.02
N ILE A 134 -9.55 2.97 -5.99
CA ILE A 134 -8.32 2.16 -6.10
C ILE A 134 -8.54 0.65 -6.04
N LYS A 135 -9.66 0.18 -5.48
CA LYS A 135 -9.91 -1.25 -5.24
C LYS A 135 -9.81 -2.14 -6.48
N ASP A 136 -10.18 -1.62 -7.65
CA ASP A 136 -10.25 -2.37 -8.90
C ASP A 136 -9.08 -2.04 -9.85
N LEU A 137 -8.05 -1.35 -9.36
CA LEU A 137 -6.86 -1.06 -10.17
C LEU A 137 -6.10 -2.35 -10.44
N LYS A 138 -5.69 -2.49 -11.71
CA LYS A 138 -4.85 -3.61 -12.14
C LYS A 138 -3.40 -3.29 -11.81
N LEU A 139 -2.69 -4.27 -11.26
CA LEU A 139 -1.25 -4.18 -11.11
C LEU A 139 -0.58 -4.13 -12.50
N TRP A 140 0.58 -3.50 -12.54
CA TRP A 140 1.43 -3.25 -13.71
C TRP A 140 0.79 -2.46 -14.86
N GLN A 141 -0.44 -1.99 -14.68
CA GLN A 141 -1.10 -1.06 -15.59
C GLN A 141 -0.61 0.37 -15.33
N PHE A 142 -0.41 1.12 -16.41
CA PHE A 142 -0.07 2.53 -16.36
C PHE A 142 -1.33 3.40 -16.19
N TYR A 143 -1.26 4.34 -15.26
CA TYR A 143 -2.35 5.25 -14.93
C TYR A 143 -1.91 6.72 -14.91
N LYS A 144 -2.78 7.59 -15.40
CA LYS A 144 -2.82 9.00 -15.03
C LYS A 144 -3.87 9.19 -13.95
N PHE A 145 -3.50 9.83 -12.85
CA PHE A 145 -4.39 10.03 -11.72
C PHE A 145 -4.07 11.32 -10.99
N LYS A 146 -4.98 11.74 -10.11
CA LYS A 146 -4.72 12.83 -9.16
C LYS A 146 -4.48 12.24 -7.77
N ALA A 147 -3.67 12.91 -6.97
CA ALA A 147 -3.55 12.60 -5.55
C ALA A 147 -3.05 13.82 -4.78
N ASN A 148 -3.24 13.84 -3.46
CA ASN A 148 -2.66 14.86 -2.59
C ASN A 148 -1.41 14.31 -1.91
N LYS A 149 -0.35 15.12 -1.79
CA LYS A 149 0.79 14.74 -0.95
C LYS A 149 0.34 14.61 0.51
N GLY A 150 0.55 13.43 1.08
CA GLY A 150 0.38 13.16 2.49
C GLY A 150 1.63 13.51 3.29
N LYS A 151 1.53 13.41 4.62
CA LYS A 151 2.73 13.43 5.48
C LYS A 151 3.59 12.20 5.14
N LYS A 152 4.91 12.40 5.04
CA LYS A 152 5.90 11.32 4.88
C LYS A 152 5.66 10.23 5.93
N GLN A 153 5.80 8.97 5.52
CA GLN A 153 5.70 7.86 6.46
C GLN A 153 7.00 7.72 7.25
N ARG A 154 6.93 7.03 8.39
CA ARG A 154 8.12 6.62 9.15
C ARG A 154 9.00 5.61 8.41
N ASP A 155 8.57 5.18 7.24
CA ASP A 155 9.23 4.13 6.47
C ASP A 155 9.97 4.72 5.25
N GLY A 156 10.34 6.00 5.30
CA GLY A 156 11.15 6.70 4.28
C GLY A 156 10.43 7.06 2.97
N LEU A 157 9.26 6.48 2.70
CA LEU A 157 8.52 6.72 1.46
C LEU A 157 7.54 7.89 1.53
N ASP A 158 7.45 8.58 0.39
CA ASP A 158 6.41 9.57 0.13
C ASP A 158 5.04 8.90 0.08
N LYS A 159 4.05 9.63 0.60
CA LYS A 159 2.65 9.21 0.58
C LYS A 159 1.85 10.10 -0.35
N LEU A 160 1.05 9.49 -1.20
CA LEU A 160 -0.01 10.12 -1.98
C LEU A 160 -1.38 9.63 -1.50
N VAL A 161 -2.27 10.56 -1.17
CA VAL A 161 -3.59 10.28 -0.62
C VAL A 161 -4.66 10.49 -1.68
N VAL A 162 -5.43 9.43 -1.92
CA VAL A 162 -6.63 9.40 -2.77
C VAL A 162 -7.85 9.54 -1.86
N SER A 163 -8.39 10.76 -1.78
CA SER A 163 -9.37 11.11 -0.74
C SER A 163 -10.83 11.05 -1.19
N LYS A 164 -11.11 10.97 -2.49
CA LYS A 164 -12.49 10.94 -3.00
C LYS A 164 -12.63 9.95 -4.16
N PRO A 165 -13.83 9.36 -4.35
CA PRO A 165 -14.17 8.58 -5.53
C PRO A 165 -13.84 9.28 -6.85
N ALA A 166 -13.97 10.61 -6.86
CA ALA A 166 -13.76 11.46 -8.03
C ALA A 166 -12.30 11.53 -8.53
N TYR A 167 -11.32 11.10 -7.72
CA TYR A 167 -9.94 10.90 -8.17
C TYR A 167 -9.87 9.66 -9.06
N ARG A 168 -10.46 9.74 -10.26
CA ARG A 168 -10.49 8.64 -11.22
C ARG A 168 -9.07 8.37 -11.72
N PHE A 169 -8.71 7.10 -11.72
CA PHE A 169 -7.52 6.59 -12.38
C PHE A 169 -7.86 6.33 -13.84
N GLN A 170 -7.20 7.06 -14.73
CA GLN A 170 -7.35 6.85 -16.16
C GLN A 170 -6.25 5.89 -16.63
N PRO A 171 -6.59 4.65 -17.02
CA PRO A 171 -5.60 3.78 -17.64
C PRO A 171 -5.16 4.39 -18.96
N ILE A 172 -3.85 4.43 -19.19
CA ILE A 172 -3.26 4.89 -20.44
C ILE A 172 -2.42 3.73 -20.97
N GLN A 173 -2.51 3.46 -22.27
CA GLN A 173 -1.60 2.54 -22.93
C GLN A 173 -0.30 3.28 -23.25
N VAL A 174 0.82 2.69 -22.85
CA VAL A 174 2.17 3.19 -23.09
C VAL A 174 3.01 2.06 -23.68
N GLU A 175 4.04 2.43 -24.44
CA GLU A 175 4.93 1.45 -25.09
C GLU A 175 6.01 0.91 -24.14
N TYR A 176 6.37 1.67 -23.10
CA TYR A 176 7.39 1.30 -22.12
C TYR A 176 6.81 0.45 -20.97
N LYS A 177 7.63 -0.49 -20.47
CA LYS A 177 7.31 -1.35 -19.32
C LYS A 177 7.73 -0.71 -17.99
N PRO A 178 7.14 -1.11 -16.84
CA PRO A 178 7.55 -0.58 -15.54
C PRO A 178 9.03 -0.82 -15.22
N ILE A 179 9.61 -1.93 -15.73
CA ILE A 179 11.01 -2.29 -15.47
C ILE A 179 12.01 -1.29 -16.08
N GLU A 180 11.66 -0.67 -17.20
CA GLU A 180 12.50 0.36 -17.81
C GLU A 180 12.67 1.53 -16.85
N ILE A 181 11.58 1.99 -16.22
CA ILE A 181 11.62 3.09 -15.25
C ILE A 181 12.39 2.68 -13.99
N VAL A 182 12.20 1.45 -13.51
CA VAL A 182 12.94 0.92 -12.35
C VAL A 182 14.44 1.00 -12.60
N ASN A 183 14.91 0.49 -13.74
CA ASN A 183 16.33 0.43 -14.07
C ASN A 183 16.99 1.80 -14.21
N TYR A 184 16.26 2.82 -14.68
CA TYR A 184 16.81 4.16 -14.88
C TYR A 184 16.71 5.09 -13.68
N HIS A 185 15.72 4.91 -12.80
CA HIS A 185 15.39 5.92 -11.80
C HIS A 185 15.37 5.42 -10.36
N LEU A 186 15.31 4.11 -10.12
CA LEU A 186 15.23 3.55 -8.78
C LEU A 186 16.52 2.81 -8.45
N THR A 187 16.92 2.89 -7.18
CA THR A 187 18.04 2.10 -6.68
C THR A 187 17.58 0.66 -6.44
N VAL A 188 18.26 -0.28 -7.09
CA VAL A 188 18.00 -1.72 -7.00
C VAL A 188 19.33 -2.43 -6.73
N TYR A 189 19.31 -3.38 -5.81
CA TYR A 189 20.49 -4.12 -5.37
C TYR A 189 20.40 -5.59 -5.76
N GLY A 190 21.55 -6.26 -5.91
CA GLY A 190 21.60 -7.71 -6.03
C GLY A 190 21.16 -8.41 -4.74
N VAL A 191 20.88 -9.72 -4.84
CA VAL A 191 20.47 -10.51 -3.68
C VAL A 191 21.55 -10.51 -2.60
N SER A 192 22.82 -10.72 -2.95
CA SER A 192 23.94 -10.82 -2.00
C SER A 192 24.16 -9.51 -1.23
N GLU A 193 24.06 -8.37 -1.91
CA GLU A 193 24.31 -7.04 -1.33
C GLU A 193 23.15 -6.55 -0.45
N SER A 194 21.94 -7.07 -0.65
CA SER A 194 20.71 -6.48 -0.14
C SER A 194 20.59 -6.50 1.39
N ILE A 195 21.11 -7.54 2.05
CA ILE A 195 21.03 -7.70 3.52
C ILE A 195 21.95 -6.71 4.23
N ASP A 196 23.21 -6.62 3.79
CA ASP A 196 24.19 -5.71 4.39
C ASP A 196 23.78 -4.24 4.23
N LEU A 197 23.29 -3.88 3.04
CA LEU A 197 22.79 -2.54 2.76
C LEU A 197 21.55 -2.19 3.57
N TYR A 198 20.66 -3.17 3.83
CA TYR A 198 19.55 -2.96 4.75
C TYR A 198 20.04 -2.62 6.15
N PHE A 199 21.04 -3.36 6.65
CA PHE A 199 21.61 -3.12 7.98
C PHE A 199 22.27 -1.76 8.10
N GLN A 200 23.06 -1.36 7.10
CA GLN A 200 23.63 -0.01 7.03
C GLN A 200 22.54 1.06 7.02
N ALA A 201 21.43 0.83 6.29
CA ALA A 201 20.35 1.81 6.17
C ALA A 201 19.52 1.99 7.46
N ILE A 202 19.46 0.97 8.32
CA ILE A 202 18.77 1.05 9.62
C ILE A 202 19.71 1.42 10.77
N GLU A 203 21.02 1.37 10.56
CA GLU A 203 22.01 1.74 11.57
C GLU A 203 21.88 3.24 11.90
N GLY A 204 21.44 3.55 13.12
CA GLY A 204 21.18 4.93 13.56
C GLY A 204 19.86 5.55 13.07
N SER A 205 19.05 4.83 12.27
CA SER A 205 17.74 5.29 11.80
C SER A 205 16.60 4.51 12.43
N LYS A 206 15.49 5.20 12.73
CA LYS A 206 14.23 4.55 13.12
C LYS A 206 13.41 4.10 11.90
N GLU A 207 13.81 4.52 10.70
CA GLU A 207 13.10 4.22 9.47
C GLU A 207 13.46 2.84 8.95
N ARG A 208 12.48 2.09 8.45
CA ARG A 208 12.69 0.81 7.77
C ARG A 208 12.39 1.01 6.28
N PRO A 209 13.39 1.35 5.46
CA PRO A 209 13.17 1.68 4.07
C PRO A 209 12.64 0.48 3.29
N ILE A 210 11.92 0.76 2.21
CA ILE A 210 11.68 -0.24 1.16
C ILE A 210 12.90 -0.26 0.26
N LEU A 211 13.44 -1.45 0.02
CA LEU A 211 14.55 -1.67 -0.90
C LEU A 211 14.05 -2.41 -2.15
N GLY A 212 14.58 -2.03 -3.31
CA GLY A 212 14.47 -2.81 -4.53
C GLY A 212 15.57 -3.87 -4.55
N VAL A 213 15.21 -5.14 -4.72
CA VAL A 213 16.15 -6.25 -4.83
C VAL A 213 15.89 -6.97 -6.16
N LYS A 214 16.93 -7.16 -6.95
CA LYS A 214 16.89 -7.91 -8.21
C LYS A 214 17.42 -9.32 -7.98
N GLY A 215 16.73 -10.31 -8.54
CA GLY A 215 17.19 -11.70 -8.56
C GLY A 215 16.31 -12.62 -9.40
N VAL A 216 16.75 -13.86 -9.56
CA VAL A 216 16.07 -14.92 -10.29
C VAL A 216 15.20 -15.74 -9.32
N VAL A 217 13.99 -16.09 -9.72
CA VAL A 217 13.08 -16.90 -8.88
C VAL A 217 13.55 -18.36 -8.83
N SER A 218 14.01 -18.82 -7.67
CA SER A 218 14.55 -20.18 -7.50
C SER A 218 13.52 -21.18 -6.95
N GLU A 219 12.64 -20.74 -6.06
CA GLU A 219 11.60 -21.56 -5.40
C GLU A 219 10.30 -20.75 -5.32
N ILE A 220 9.14 -21.42 -5.51
CA ILE A 220 7.82 -20.84 -5.24
C ILE A 220 7.03 -21.82 -4.38
N ASP A 221 6.63 -21.37 -3.20
CA ASP A 221 5.69 -22.05 -2.31
C ASP A 221 4.35 -21.31 -2.32
N LEU A 222 3.37 -21.92 -2.99
CA LEU A 222 2.02 -21.37 -3.13
C LEU A 222 1.15 -21.58 -1.88
N ASP A 223 1.61 -22.35 -0.90
CA ASP A 223 0.92 -22.53 0.38
C ASP A 223 0.78 -21.17 1.09
N VAL A 224 -0.44 -20.85 1.51
CA VAL A 224 -0.74 -19.57 2.14
C VAL A 224 -0.60 -19.72 3.64
N ARG A 225 0.42 -19.06 4.19
CA ARG A 225 0.64 -19.00 5.65
C ARG A 225 0.59 -17.55 6.12
N TYR A 226 -0.34 -17.26 7.03
CA TYR A 226 -0.57 -15.92 7.57
C TYR A 226 -0.84 -14.87 6.47
N ASN A 227 -1.71 -15.21 5.51
CA ASN A 227 -2.08 -14.38 4.35
C ASN A 227 -0.89 -14.00 3.46
N LYS A 228 0.15 -14.84 3.44
CA LYS A 228 1.33 -14.67 2.60
C LYS A 228 1.73 -15.99 1.94
N ARG A 229 2.28 -15.88 0.74
CA ARG A 229 2.98 -16.95 0.02
C ARG A 229 4.49 -16.71 0.11
N ARG A 230 5.27 -17.78 0.00
CA ARG A 230 6.73 -17.72 0.06
C ARG A 230 7.30 -17.98 -1.32
N PHE A 231 8.39 -17.30 -1.65
CA PHE A 231 9.26 -17.63 -2.78
C PHE A 231 10.69 -17.27 -2.41
N ALA A 232 11.65 -17.70 -3.21
CA ALA A 232 13.07 -17.39 -3.01
C ALA A 232 13.67 -16.73 -4.25
N LEU A 233 14.62 -15.83 -4.02
CA LEU A 233 15.42 -15.18 -5.05
C LEU A 233 16.90 -15.56 -4.91
N THR A 234 17.59 -15.74 -6.04
CA THR A 234 19.04 -15.99 -6.15
C THR A 234 19.67 -14.98 -7.12
N GLU A 235 21.00 -14.85 -7.12
CA GLU A 235 21.69 -13.97 -8.08
C GLU A 235 21.80 -14.58 -9.48
N GLU A 236 21.98 -15.89 -9.56
CA GLU A 236 22.10 -16.65 -10.81
C GLU A 236 20.97 -17.71 -10.89
N GLU A 237 20.84 -18.38 -12.04
CA GLU A 237 20.01 -19.59 -12.22
C GLU A 237 20.56 -20.80 -11.42
N GLU A 238 21.20 -20.57 -10.28
CA GLU A 238 21.60 -21.64 -9.37
C GLU A 238 20.38 -22.16 -8.63
N ILE A 239 20.19 -23.48 -8.71
CA ILE A 239 19.18 -24.17 -7.91
C ILE A 239 19.64 -24.03 -6.45
N ALA A 240 18.90 -23.26 -5.66
CA ALA A 240 19.10 -23.23 -4.21
C ALA A 240 19.06 -24.66 -3.69
N VAL A 241 20.21 -25.19 -3.28
CA VAL A 241 20.31 -26.46 -2.58
C VAL A 241 19.85 -26.18 -1.16
N GLU A 242 18.94 -27.00 -0.61
CA GLU A 242 18.26 -26.77 0.68
C GLU A 242 19.19 -26.51 1.88
N ASP A 243 20.49 -26.81 1.76
CA ASP A 243 21.49 -26.67 2.82
C ASP A 243 22.36 -25.41 2.74
N ASP A 244 22.25 -24.57 1.69
CA ASP A 244 23.06 -23.35 1.55
C ASP A 244 22.21 -22.08 1.70
N LEU A 245 21.95 -21.73 2.98
CA LEU A 245 21.13 -20.58 3.38
C LEU A 245 21.72 -19.22 2.97
N ASP A 246 23.01 -19.19 2.61
CA ASP A 246 23.71 -17.96 2.21
C ASP A 246 23.49 -17.61 0.72
N SER A 247 22.92 -18.53 -0.08
CA SER A 247 22.79 -18.36 -1.53
C SER A 247 21.45 -17.77 -1.99
N TYR A 248 20.46 -17.66 -1.11
CA TYR A 248 19.10 -17.24 -1.50
C TYR A 248 18.40 -16.31 -0.49
N LEU A 249 17.58 -15.40 -1.01
CA LEU A 249 16.74 -14.51 -0.22
C LEU A 249 15.31 -15.02 -0.17
N ILE A 250 14.87 -15.41 1.04
CA ILE A 250 13.46 -15.74 1.29
C ILE A 250 12.61 -14.48 1.18
N CYS A 251 11.62 -14.54 0.31
CA CYS A 251 10.64 -13.49 0.08
C CYS A 251 9.24 -13.95 0.49
N ARG A 252 8.46 -13.03 1.08
CA ARG A 252 7.07 -13.27 1.49
C ARG A 252 6.16 -12.22 0.88
N ILE A 253 5.28 -12.66 -0.01
CA ILE A 253 4.33 -11.82 -0.73
C ILE A 253 2.92 -12.04 -0.19
N ARG A 254 2.10 -10.99 -0.16
CA ARG A 254 0.71 -11.10 0.32
C ARG A 254 -0.12 -11.96 -0.63
N GLU A 255 -1.06 -12.72 -0.08
CA GLU A 255 -1.95 -13.59 -0.86
C GLU A 255 -2.77 -12.82 -1.90
N CYS A 256 -3.17 -11.59 -1.57
CA CYS A 256 -3.93 -10.71 -2.44
C CYS A 256 -3.13 -10.19 -3.65
N MET A 257 -1.80 -10.33 -3.63
CA MET A 257 -0.99 -10.03 -4.80
C MET A 257 -1.01 -11.23 -5.76
N PRO A 258 -1.42 -11.04 -7.03
CA PRO A 258 -1.30 -12.08 -8.04
C PRO A 258 0.17 -12.42 -8.25
N ILE A 259 0.46 -13.71 -8.49
CA ILE A 259 1.77 -14.21 -8.90
C ILE A 259 1.68 -14.46 -10.40
N THR A 260 2.42 -13.67 -11.17
CA THR A 260 2.47 -13.72 -12.64
C THR A 260 3.81 -14.21 -13.16
N PHE A 261 4.71 -14.61 -12.26
CA PHE A 261 6.04 -15.11 -12.56
C PHE A 261 6.15 -16.59 -12.23
N SER A 262 7.14 -17.23 -12.81
CA SER A 262 7.50 -18.63 -12.65
C SER A 262 8.93 -18.77 -12.13
N ARG A 263 9.30 -20.00 -11.74
CA ARG A 263 10.69 -20.33 -11.46
C ARG A 263 11.55 -20.07 -12.69
N GLY A 264 12.70 -19.42 -12.50
CA GLY A 264 13.61 -18.98 -13.55
C GLY A 264 13.36 -17.55 -14.04
N ASP A 265 12.24 -16.92 -13.67
CA ASP A 265 11.99 -15.53 -14.08
C ASP A 265 12.86 -14.56 -13.28
N ASP A 266 13.36 -13.54 -13.96
CA ASP A 266 14.02 -12.40 -13.34
C ASP A 266 12.98 -11.43 -12.76
N LEU A 267 13.18 -11.03 -11.50
CA LEU A 267 12.30 -10.09 -10.81
C LEU A 267 13.09 -8.95 -10.20
N VAL A 268 12.44 -7.79 -10.11
CA VAL A 268 12.75 -6.78 -9.10
C VAL A 268 11.62 -6.74 -8.08
N VAL A 269 11.94 -7.06 -6.83
CA VAL A 269 10.99 -7.02 -5.71
C VAL A 269 11.26 -5.80 -4.85
N PHE A 270 10.20 -5.15 -4.41
CA PHE A 270 10.26 -4.02 -3.48
C PHE A 270 9.68 -4.47 -2.16
N GLY A 271 10.50 -4.47 -1.11
CA GLY A 271 10.06 -4.96 0.18
C GLY A 271 10.88 -4.44 1.36
N ARG A 272 10.55 -4.97 2.53
CA ARG A 272 11.25 -4.67 3.79
C ARG A 272 11.83 -5.91 4.40
N PHE A 273 13.10 -5.83 4.78
CA PHE A 273 13.71 -6.89 5.57
C PHE A 273 13.12 -6.95 6.97
N ARG A 274 13.02 -8.19 7.44
CA ARG A 274 12.49 -8.55 8.75
C ARG A 274 13.23 -9.79 9.22
N THR A 275 13.23 -9.96 10.54
CA THR A 275 13.76 -11.14 11.19
C THR A 275 12.64 -11.93 11.84
N ASP A 276 12.74 -13.25 11.79
CA ASP A 276 11.90 -14.11 12.60
C ASP A 276 12.47 -14.28 14.03
N ARG A 277 11.81 -15.11 14.85
CA ARG A 277 12.26 -15.39 16.22
C ARG A 277 13.60 -16.14 16.27
N LYS A 278 13.98 -16.81 15.17
CA LYS A 278 15.23 -17.55 15.02
C LYS A 278 16.35 -16.70 14.39
N GLN A 279 16.10 -15.40 14.18
CA GLN A 279 17.01 -14.46 13.52
C GLN A 279 17.25 -14.77 12.02
N ASN A 280 16.38 -15.53 11.38
CA ASN A 280 16.44 -15.69 9.93
C ASN A 280 15.92 -14.43 9.25
N PHE A 281 16.66 -13.96 8.24
CA PHE A 281 16.26 -12.81 7.42
C PHE A 281 15.31 -13.24 6.33
N PHE A 282 14.32 -12.39 6.07
CA PHE A 282 13.46 -12.51 4.90
C PHE A 282 12.96 -11.13 4.49
N LEU A 283 12.55 -11.02 3.23
CA LEU A 283 11.96 -9.83 2.65
C LEU A 283 10.43 -9.94 2.64
N ASP A 284 9.75 -9.05 3.36
CA ASP A 284 8.31 -8.84 3.19
C ASP A 284 8.08 -7.98 1.95
N VAL A 285 7.61 -8.61 0.87
CA VAL A 285 7.39 -8.00 -0.44
C VAL A 285 6.10 -7.19 -0.45
N GLU A 286 6.19 -5.99 -1.01
CA GLU A 286 5.09 -5.02 -1.12
C GLU A 286 4.71 -4.66 -2.54
N GLY A 287 5.61 -4.92 -3.49
CA GLY A 287 5.38 -4.85 -4.91
C GLY A 287 6.51 -5.56 -5.66
N TYR A 288 6.28 -5.91 -6.91
CA TYR A 288 7.31 -6.49 -7.75
C TYR A 288 7.10 -6.08 -9.22
N VAL A 289 8.15 -6.25 -10.02
CA VAL A 289 8.14 -6.06 -11.47
C VAL A 289 8.90 -7.23 -12.10
N VAL A 290 8.34 -7.82 -13.16
CA VAL A 290 9.00 -8.87 -13.94
C VAL A 290 9.97 -8.21 -14.93
N VAL A 291 11.19 -8.74 -15.02
CA VAL A 291 12.21 -8.33 -15.97
C VAL A 291 12.09 -9.27 -17.16
N GLU A 292 11.32 -8.86 -18.17
CA GLU A 292 11.20 -9.60 -19.45
C GLU A 292 12.38 -9.29 -20.39
#